data_AF-A0A9D0J413-F1
#
_entry.id   AF-A0A9D0J413-F1
#
_cell.length_a   1.000
_cell.length_b   1.000
_cell.length_c   1.000
_cell.angle_alpha   90.00
_cell.angle_beta   90.00
_cell.angle_gamma   90.00
#
_symmetry.space_group_name_H-M   'P 1'
#
loop_
_entity.id
_entity.type
_entity.pdbx_description
1 polymer ?
#
loop_
_entity_poly.entity_id
_entity_poly.type
_entity_poly.pdbx_seq_one_letter_code
_entity_poly.pdbx_strand_id
1 'polypeptide(L)'
;TNSQTSPTTPQGMWTVSQKSGNIDPTFNATDLAIASGASFVARESMLDPKKLEKVIVKALQHRGFSFLDVLSNCHINLGRKNQMQSAMANLEWIDSITLPKKKWDALPDDEKLNKFPTGVLKEDTEVREYCDMYYDDVIGFHQGKRGKITQDDFKKKI
;
A
#
# COMPACT_ATOMS: atom_id res chain seq x y z
N THR A 1 -8.02 18.22 -9.25
CA THR A 1 -8.87 19.29 -8.67
C THR A 1 -8.10 20.49 -8.11
N ASN A 2 -6.77 20.62 -8.30
CA ASN A 2 -5.93 21.74 -7.83
C ASN A 2 -5.59 21.77 -6.33
N SER A 3 -5.02 20.68 -5.80
CA SER A 3 -4.33 20.63 -4.50
C SER A 3 -5.21 20.66 -3.24
N GLN A 4 -6.41 20.06 -3.28
CA GLN A 4 -7.19 19.77 -2.07
C GLN A 4 -6.48 18.72 -1.20
N THR A 5 -6.83 18.69 0.08
CA THR A 5 -6.39 17.67 1.02
C THR A 5 -6.79 16.27 0.56
N SER A 6 -5.85 15.33 0.63
CA SER A 6 -6.11 13.89 0.52
C SER A 6 -6.00 13.24 1.90
N PRO A 7 -6.59 12.04 2.10
CA PRO A 7 -6.39 11.28 3.34
C PRO A 7 -4.91 11.05 3.69
N THR A 8 -4.05 10.90 2.67
CA THR A 8 -2.61 10.70 2.81
C THR A 8 -1.80 11.99 2.98
N THR A 9 -2.44 13.17 2.98
CA THR A 9 -1.75 14.43 3.25
C THR A 9 -1.27 14.43 4.70
N PRO A 10 0.04 14.56 5.00
CA PRO A 10 0.52 14.57 6.37
C PRO A 10 -0.10 15.69 7.20
N GLN A 11 -0.32 15.42 8.49
CA GLN A 11 -0.81 16.43 9.43
C GLN A 11 0.14 17.65 9.43
N GLY A 12 -0.42 18.85 9.51
CA GLY A 12 0.31 20.12 9.43
C GLY A 12 0.62 20.61 8.01
N MET A 13 0.55 19.77 6.98
CA MET A 13 0.82 20.22 5.61
C MET A 13 -0.28 21.13 5.07
N TRP A 14 0.13 22.16 4.33
CA TRP A 14 -0.75 23.15 3.75
C TRP A 14 -1.34 22.69 2.42
N THR A 15 -2.64 22.88 2.26
CA THR A 15 -3.38 22.62 1.01
C THR A 15 -4.32 23.79 0.70
N VAL A 16 -4.95 23.83 -0.49
CA VAL A 16 -5.91 24.91 -0.77
C VAL A 16 -7.18 24.82 0.07
N SER A 17 -7.60 23.62 0.47
CA SER A 17 -8.77 23.40 1.32
C SER A 17 -8.47 23.54 2.81
N GLN A 18 -7.22 23.36 3.23
CA GLN A 18 -6.77 23.53 4.61
C GLN A 18 -5.54 24.45 4.68
N LYS A 19 -5.79 25.75 4.68
CA LYS A 19 -4.75 26.78 4.70
C LYS A 19 -4.08 26.97 6.07
N SER A 20 -4.68 26.44 7.13
CA SER A 20 -4.10 26.42 8.48
C SER A 20 -3.15 25.24 8.70
N GLY A 21 -2.98 24.37 7.69
CA GLY A 21 -2.38 23.05 7.82
C GLY A 21 -3.45 21.96 8.01
N ASN A 22 -3.15 20.76 7.52
CA ASN A 22 -4.03 19.60 7.65
C ASN A 22 -4.18 19.20 9.13
N ILE A 23 -5.41 19.04 9.59
CA ILE A 23 -5.70 18.59 10.95
C ILE A 23 -5.93 17.08 11.04
N ASP A 24 -6.18 16.43 9.90
CA ASP A 24 -6.50 15.01 9.86
C ASP A 24 -5.27 14.18 10.27
N PRO A 25 -5.47 13.05 10.98
CA PRO A 25 -4.38 12.13 11.28
C PRO A 25 -3.71 11.65 9.99
N THR A 26 -2.37 11.55 10.01
CA THR A 26 -1.63 10.99 8.87
C THR A 26 -2.07 9.54 8.63
N PHE A 27 -2.69 9.30 7.47
CA PHE A 27 -3.22 8.00 7.09
C PHE A 27 -2.17 7.10 6.43
N ASN A 28 -2.10 5.83 6.86
CA ASN A 28 -1.24 4.82 6.24
C ASN A 28 -2.06 3.81 5.43
N ALA A 29 -1.99 3.92 4.09
CA ALA A 29 -2.75 3.07 3.18
C ALA A 29 -2.32 1.60 3.21
N THR A 30 -1.03 1.31 3.45
CA THR A 30 -0.54 -0.08 3.52
C THR A 30 -1.10 -0.79 4.74
N ASP A 31 -1.21 -0.10 5.87
CA ASP A 31 -1.74 -0.68 7.11
C ASP A 31 -3.23 -0.97 6.94
N LEU A 32 -3.98 -0.07 6.30
CA LEU A 32 -5.38 -0.32 5.97
C LEU A 32 -5.53 -1.55 5.06
N ALA A 33 -4.74 -1.63 3.99
CA ALA A 33 -4.82 -2.74 3.04
C ALA A 33 -4.49 -4.09 3.72
N ILE A 34 -3.47 -4.12 4.57
CA ILE A 34 -3.10 -5.30 5.37
C ILE A 34 -4.25 -5.69 6.29
N ALA A 35 -4.80 -4.73 7.05
CA ALA A 35 -5.89 -4.95 7.99
C ALA A 35 -7.19 -5.40 7.28
N SER A 36 -7.40 -4.95 6.05
CA SER A 36 -8.53 -5.34 5.20
C SER A 36 -8.37 -6.72 4.56
N GLY A 37 -7.23 -7.39 4.76
CA GLY A 37 -7.01 -8.76 4.29
C GLY A 37 -6.36 -8.88 2.91
N ALA A 38 -5.77 -7.81 2.36
CA ALA A 38 -4.95 -7.93 1.15
C ALA A 38 -3.85 -9.00 1.34
N SER A 39 -3.72 -9.93 0.39
CA SER A 39 -2.74 -11.02 0.47
C SER A 39 -1.37 -10.60 -0.05
N PHE A 40 -1.28 -9.52 -0.83
CA PHE A 40 -0.01 -8.88 -1.18
C PHE A 40 -0.09 -7.38 -0.94
N VAL A 41 0.87 -6.84 -0.20
CA VAL A 41 1.01 -5.41 0.08
C VAL A 41 2.46 -4.99 -0.07
N ALA A 42 2.72 -3.96 -0.86
CA ALA A 42 4.04 -3.39 -1.02
C ALA A 42 3.97 -1.86 -1.07
N ARG A 43 5.11 -1.23 -0.79
CA ARG A 43 5.29 0.22 -0.94
C ARG A 43 6.62 0.50 -1.63
N GLU A 44 6.62 1.39 -2.60
CA GLU A 44 7.85 1.87 -3.24
C GLU A 44 7.77 3.36 -3.57
N SER A 45 8.88 3.95 -4.00
CA SER A 45 8.91 5.33 -4.48
C SER A 45 9.36 5.40 -5.93
N MET A 46 9.05 6.50 -6.60
CA MET A 46 9.50 6.74 -7.98
C MET A 46 11.00 7.04 -8.09
N LEU A 47 11.73 7.12 -6.98
CA LEU A 47 13.18 7.40 -6.93
C LEU A 47 14.01 6.24 -7.51
N ASP A 48 13.54 4.99 -7.38
CA ASP A 48 14.21 3.80 -7.89
C ASP A 48 13.28 3.03 -8.84
N PRO A 49 13.25 3.39 -10.14
CA PRO A 49 12.34 2.77 -11.10
C PRO A 49 12.58 1.27 -11.26
N LYS A 50 13.81 0.78 -11.04
CA LYS A 50 14.14 -0.65 -11.14
C LYS A 50 13.56 -1.44 -9.97
N LYS A 51 13.59 -0.89 -8.75
CA LYS A 51 12.90 -1.52 -7.60
C LYS A 51 11.39 -1.49 -7.80
N LEU A 52 10.84 -0.35 -8.22
CA LEU A 52 9.42 -0.21 -8.48
C LEU A 52 8.93 -1.23 -9.53
N GLU A 53 9.64 -1.36 -10.65
CA GLU A 53 9.35 -2.36 -11.69
C GLU A 53 9.32 -3.78 -11.13
N LYS A 54 10.36 -4.17 -10.38
CA LYS A 54 10.43 -5.51 -9.76
C LYS A 54 9.26 -5.79 -8.83
N VAL A 55 8.87 -4.81 -8.02
CA VAL A 55 7.73 -4.95 -7.11
C VAL A 55 6.41 -5.04 -7.87
N ILE A 56 6.23 -4.24 -8.94
CA ILE A 56 5.05 -4.33 -9.81
C ILE A 56 4.96 -5.72 -10.46
N VAL A 57 6.04 -6.23 -11.03
CA VAL A 57 6.07 -7.58 -11.65
C VAL A 57 5.69 -8.63 -10.62
N LYS A 58 6.25 -8.56 -9.40
CA LYS A 58 5.94 -9.49 -8.32
C LYS A 58 4.46 -9.39 -7.88
N ALA A 59 3.93 -8.18 -7.76
CA ALA A 59 2.52 -7.93 -7.43
C ALA A 59 1.56 -8.50 -8.49
N LEU A 60 1.92 -8.44 -9.77
CA LEU A 60 1.14 -9.01 -10.88
C LEU A 60 1.22 -10.54 -10.94
N GLN A 61 2.34 -11.12 -10.50
CA GLN A 61 2.53 -12.58 -10.44
C GLN A 61 1.85 -13.21 -9.21
N HIS A 62 1.56 -12.42 -8.19
CA HIS A 62 0.88 -12.87 -6.99
C HIS A 62 -0.54 -13.38 -7.30
N ARG A 63 -0.88 -14.57 -6.81
CA ARG A 63 -2.24 -15.12 -6.93
C ARG A 63 -3.09 -14.62 -5.78
N GLY A 64 -3.70 -13.46 -5.96
CA GLY A 64 -4.57 -12.85 -4.95
C GLY A 64 -4.71 -11.34 -5.17
N PHE A 65 -5.31 -10.65 -4.19
CA PHE A 65 -5.40 -9.20 -4.25
C PHE A 65 -4.06 -8.55 -3.86
N SER A 66 -3.50 -7.79 -4.79
CA SER A 66 -2.26 -7.04 -4.62
C SER A 66 -2.53 -5.54 -4.49
N PHE A 67 -2.05 -4.95 -3.40
CA PHE A 67 -2.06 -3.50 -3.18
C PHE A 67 -0.63 -2.95 -3.21
N LEU A 68 -0.41 -1.90 -4.02
CA LEU A 68 0.88 -1.23 -4.14
C LEU A 68 0.72 0.27 -3.87
N ASP A 69 1.38 0.77 -2.83
CA ASP A 69 1.47 2.19 -2.51
C ASP A 69 2.73 2.80 -3.13
N VAL A 70 2.57 3.69 -4.12
CA VAL A 70 3.69 4.31 -4.84
C VAL A 70 3.81 5.78 -4.50
N LEU A 71 4.88 6.14 -3.79
CA LEU A 71 5.18 7.52 -3.44
C LEU A 71 5.71 8.28 -4.65
N SER A 72 4.93 9.24 -5.12
CA SER A 72 5.20 10.04 -6.32
C SER A 72 5.31 11.52 -5.99
N ASN A 73 6.19 12.24 -6.70
CA ASN A 73 6.37 13.67 -6.47
C ASN A 73 5.19 14.48 -7.01
N CYS A 74 4.75 15.48 -6.25
CA CYS A 74 3.72 16.45 -6.65
C CYS A 74 4.19 17.89 -6.39
N HIS A 75 5.36 18.24 -6.93
CA HIS A 75 6.04 19.51 -6.65
C HIS A 75 5.23 20.75 -7.05
N ILE A 76 4.42 20.70 -8.12
CA ILE A 76 3.60 21.84 -8.56
C ILE A 76 2.49 22.22 -7.57
N ASN A 77 1.86 21.21 -6.98
CA ASN A 77 0.70 21.37 -6.11
C ASN A 77 1.11 21.29 -4.64
N LEU A 78 1.41 20.10 -4.14
CA LEU A 78 1.77 19.88 -2.72
C LEU A 78 3.12 20.51 -2.39
N GLY A 79 4.14 20.25 -3.22
CA GLY A 79 5.50 20.67 -2.90
C GLY A 79 5.67 22.19 -2.84
N ARG A 80 5.15 22.92 -3.83
CA ARG A 80 5.18 24.38 -3.89
C ARG A 80 4.63 25.05 -2.62
N LYS A 81 3.63 24.41 -2.01
CA LYS A 81 2.91 24.90 -0.82
C LYS A 81 3.62 24.56 0.49
N ASN A 82 4.47 23.55 0.47
CA ASN A 82 5.12 22.97 1.65
C ASN A 82 6.65 23.04 1.53
N GLN A 83 7.17 24.14 0.95
CA GLN A 83 8.61 24.42 0.84
C GLN A 83 9.43 23.39 0.03
N MET A 84 8.78 22.57 -0.79
CA MET A 84 9.40 21.59 -1.69
C MET A 84 9.08 21.93 -3.16
N GLN A 85 9.45 23.14 -3.59
CA GLN A 85 8.98 23.73 -4.85
C GLN A 85 9.53 23.04 -6.10
N SER A 86 10.75 22.50 -6.03
CA SER A 86 11.39 21.78 -7.14
C SER A 86 11.02 20.29 -7.12
N ALA A 87 11.11 19.65 -8.29
CA ALA A 87 10.93 18.20 -8.38
C ALA A 87 11.93 17.45 -7.48
N MET A 88 13.20 17.89 -7.48
CA MET A 88 14.26 17.29 -6.64
C MET A 88 13.98 17.46 -5.15
N ALA A 89 13.59 18.65 -4.68
CA ALA A 89 13.31 18.86 -3.26
C ALA A 89 12.15 17.98 -2.76
N ASN A 90 11.12 17.77 -3.58
CA ASN A 90 10.02 16.89 -3.21
C ASN A 90 10.41 15.40 -3.24
N LEU A 91 11.30 15.01 -4.15
CA LEU A 91 11.89 13.68 -4.20
C LEU A 91 12.83 13.42 -3.01
N GLU A 92 13.65 14.39 -2.63
CA GLU A 92 14.50 14.35 -1.42
C GLU A 92 13.68 14.20 -0.15
N TRP A 93 12.53 14.88 -0.05
CA TRP A 93 11.60 14.67 1.05
C TRP A 93 11.06 13.24 1.08
N ILE A 94 10.62 12.70 -0.07
CA ILE A 94 10.16 11.29 -0.17
C ILE A 94 11.28 10.33 0.27
N ASP A 95 12.51 10.56 -0.17
CA ASP A 95 13.68 9.75 0.25
C ASP A 95 13.90 9.86 1.76
N SER A 96 13.81 11.07 2.31
CA SER A 96 14.01 11.31 3.75
C SER A 96 12.98 10.62 4.65
N ILE A 97 11.78 10.31 4.15
CA ILE A 97 10.72 9.63 4.92
C ILE A 97 10.59 8.14 4.58
N THR A 98 11.45 7.59 3.73
CA THR A 98 11.39 6.18 3.33
C THR A 98 12.67 5.43 3.66
N LEU A 99 12.56 4.11 3.84
CA LEU A 99 13.71 3.23 3.96
C LEU A 99 13.36 1.79 3.60
N PRO A 100 14.31 0.98 3.12
CA PRO A 100 14.07 -0.43 2.85
C PRO A 100 13.54 -1.18 4.07
N LYS A 101 12.54 -2.06 3.87
CA LYS A 101 11.88 -2.82 4.95
C LYS A 101 12.87 -3.50 5.90
N LYS A 102 13.94 -4.11 5.38
CA LYS A 102 14.98 -4.74 6.22
C LYS A 102 15.62 -3.78 7.23
N LYS A 103 15.84 -2.52 6.83
CA LYS A 103 16.36 -1.49 7.75
C LYS A 103 15.26 -1.05 8.71
N TRP A 104 14.04 -0.86 8.22
CA TRP A 104 12.89 -0.47 9.02
C TRP A 104 12.58 -1.48 10.14
N ASP A 105 12.62 -2.78 9.84
CA ASP A 105 12.38 -3.86 10.80
C ASP A 105 13.41 -3.87 11.95
N ALA A 106 14.63 -3.37 11.69
CA ALA A 106 15.73 -3.32 12.65
C ALA A 106 15.75 -2.04 13.51
N LEU A 107 14.94 -1.04 13.18
CA LEU A 107 14.85 0.19 13.97
C LEU A 107 14.01 -0.03 15.25
N PRO A 108 14.33 0.68 16.34
CA PRO A 108 13.42 0.79 17.48
C PRO A 108 12.17 1.61 17.07
N ASP A 109 11.08 1.43 17.82
CA ASP A 109 9.77 1.95 17.40
C ASP A 109 9.67 3.47 17.41
N ASP A 110 10.46 4.15 18.24
CA ASP A 110 10.59 5.61 18.27
C ASP A 110 11.27 6.15 17.00
N GLU A 111 12.24 5.44 16.45
CA GLU A 111 12.92 5.82 15.19
C GLU A 111 12.10 5.50 13.93
N LYS A 112 11.08 4.63 14.04
CA LYS A 112 10.10 4.38 12.97
C LYS A 112 9.10 5.53 12.84
N LEU A 113 8.95 6.36 13.87
CA LEU A 113 8.03 7.48 13.87
C LEU A 113 8.38 8.45 12.72
N ASN A 114 7.43 8.64 11.80
CA ASN A 114 7.58 9.45 10.57
C ASN A 114 8.38 8.80 9.42
N LYS A 115 8.57 7.48 9.44
CA LYS A 115 9.22 6.75 8.35
C LYS A 115 8.33 5.65 7.80
N PHE A 116 8.40 5.44 6.48
CA PHE A 116 7.67 4.38 5.79
C PHE A 116 8.62 3.30 5.25
N PRO A 117 8.33 2.01 5.48
CA PRO A 117 9.11 0.93 4.87
C PRO A 117 8.82 0.83 3.37
N THR A 118 9.85 0.54 2.58
CA THR A 118 9.75 0.21 1.15
C THR A 118 10.10 -1.24 0.86
N GLY A 119 9.53 -1.77 -0.21
CA GLY A 119 9.57 -3.18 -0.62
C GLY A 119 8.25 -3.90 -0.35
N VAL A 120 8.30 -5.23 -0.41
CA VAL A 120 7.16 -6.10 -0.08
C VAL A 120 6.96 -6.13 1.43
N LEU A 121 5.81 -5.64 1.90
CA LEU A 121 5.46 -5.54 3.31
C LEU A 121 4.69 -6.76 3.80
N LYS A 122 3.84 -7.32 2.93
CA LYS A 122 3.10 -8.57 3.15
C LYS A 122 3.00 -9.34 1.85
N GLU A 123 3.20 -10.66 1.92
CA GLU A 123 2.96 -11.60 0.83
C GLU A 123 2.48 -12.92 1.45
N ASP A 124 1.22 -13.24 1.24
CA ASP A 124 0.53 -14.42 1.76
C ASP A 124 0.08 -15.28 0.59
N THR A 125 0.77 -16.41 0.40
CA THR A 125 0.54 -17.36 -0.69
C THR A 125 -0.41 -18.49 -0.29
N GLU A 126 -0.91 -18.50 0.95
CA GLU A 126 -1.84 -19.51 1.45
C GLU A 126 -3.30 -19.12 1.22
N VAL A 127 -3.58 -17.82 1.06
CA VAL A 127 -4.93 -17.32 0.76
C VAL A 127 -5.35 -17.78 -0.64
N ARG A 128 -6.51 -18.44 -0.71
CA ARG A 128 -7.12 -18.86 -1.97
C ARG A 128 -7.62 -17.64 -2.75
N GLU A 129 -7.34 -17.60 -4.04
CA GLU A 129 -7.80 -16.54 -4.94
C GLU A 129 -9.29 -16.74 -5.27
N TYR A 130 -10.06 -15.65 -5.35
CA TYR A 130 -11.51 -15.70 -5.46
C TYR A 130 -12.00 -16.35 -6.76
N CYS A 131 -11.40 -16.05 -7.90
CA CYS A 131 -11.78 -16.65 -9.18
C CYS A 131 -11.49 -18.15 -9.21
N ASP A 132 -10.33 -18.56 -8.67
CA ASP A 132 -9.97 -19.97 -8.50
C ASP A 132 -10.99 -20.68 -7.58
N MET A 133 -11.33 -20.08 -6.43
CA MET A 133 -12.38 -20.57 -5.53
C MET A 133 -13.74 -20.67 -6.23
N TYR A 134 -14.13 -19.65 -6.99
CA TYR A 134 -15.41 -19.64 -7.68
C TYR A 134 -15.50 -20.76 -8.73
N TYR A 135 -14.42 -20.99 -9.48
CA TYR A 135 -14.35 -22.04 -10.48
C TYR A 135 -14.38 -23.44 -9.85
N ASP A 136 -13.51 -23.68 -8.88
CA ASP A 136 -13.40 -25.00 -8.26
C ASP A 136 -14.60 -25.32 -7.37
N ASP A 137 -15.10 -24.33 -6.63
CA ASP A 137 -16.09 -24.53 -5.58
C ASP A 137 -17.52 -24.35 -6.08
N VAL A 138 -17.82 -23.21 -6.72
CA VAL A 138 -19.19 -22.87 -7.13
C VAL A 138 -19.53 -23.55 -8.45
N ILE A 139 -18.70 -23.34 -9.49
CA ILE A 139 -18.91 -23.97 -10.80
C ILE A 139 -18.75 -25.48 -10.68
N GLY A 140 -17.74 -25.96 -9.96
CA GLY A 140 -17.54 -27.39 -9.71
C GLY A 140 -18.75 -28.09 -9.08
N PHE A 141 -19.44 -27.43 -8.15
CA PHE A 141 -20.68 -27.96 -7.54
C PHE A 141 -21.78 -28.11 -8.59
N HIS A 142 -22.04 -27.08 -9.39
CA HIS A 142 -23.09 -27.12 -10.43
C HIS A 142 -22.78 -28.10 -11.57
N GLN A 143 -21.51 -28.44 -11.79
CA GLN A 143 -21.08 -29.45 -12.76
C GLN A 143 -21.06 -30.88 -12.18
N GLY A 144 -21.41 -31.07 -10.91
CA GLY A 144 -21.35 -32.37 -10.24
C GLY A 144 -19.93 -32.88 -9.97
N LYS A 145 -18.91 -32.01 -10.06
CA LYS A 145 -17.50 -32.34 -9.84
C LYS A 145 -17.09 -32.30 -8.36
N ARG A 146 -17.91 -31.68 -7.51
CA ARG A 146 -17.72 -31.66 -6.04
C ARG A 146 -19.05 -31.63 -5.30
N GLY A 147 -19.00 -32.01 -4.02
CA GLY A 147 -20.12 -31.89 -3.08
C GLY A 147 -20.37 -30.46 -2.61
N LYS A 148 -21.44 -30.30 -1.82
CA LYS A 148 -21.86 -29.02 -1.22
C LYS A 148 -20.76 -28.48 -0.31
N ILE A 149 -20.48 -27.17 -0.41
CA ILE A 149 -19.54 -26.46 0.47
C ILE A 149 -20.12 -26.40 1.89
N THR A 150 -19.30 -26.69 2.89
CA THR A 150 -19.62 -26.60 4.32
C THR A 150 -18.53 -25.84 5.08
N GLN A 151 -18.78 -25.48 6.33
CA GLN A 151 -17.75 -24.85 7.17
C GLN A 151 -16.57 -25.78 7.46
N ASP A 152 -16.75 -27.10 7.35
CA ASP A 152 -15.69 -28.07 7.58
C ASP A 152 -14.64 -28.07 6.46
N ASP A 153 -14.95 -27.48 5.30
CA ASP A 153 -14.00 -27.29 4.20
C ASP A 153 -12.96 -26.18 4.47
N PHE A 154 -13.15 -25.35 5.51
CA PHE A 154 -12.32 -24.19 5.79
C PHE A 154 -11.63 -24.27 7.17
N LYS A 155 -10.32 -23.96 7.20
CA LYS A 155 -9.54 -23.92 8.46
C LYS A 155 -10.10 -22.90 9.46
N LYS A 156 -10.47 -21.72 8.97
CA LYS A 156 -11.04 -20.63 9.76
C LYS A 156 -12.55 -20.66 9.59
N LYS A 157 -13.26 -20.97 10.68
CA LYS A 157 -14.74 -21.00 10.69
C LYS A 157 -15.38 -19.69 11.18
N ILE A 158 -14.56 -18.80 11.79
CA ILE A 158 -14.86 -17.42 12.19
C ILE A 158 -13.59 -16.57 12.18
#